data_AF-A0A2G6ERE8-F1
#
_entry.id   AF-A0A2G6ERE8-F1
#
_cell.length_a   1.000
_cell.length_b   1.000
_cell.length_c   1.000
_cell.angle_alpha   90.00
_cell.angle_beta   90.00
_cell.angle_gamma   90.00
#
_symmetry.space_group_name_H-M   'P 1'
#
loop_
_entity.id
_entity.type
_entity.pdbx_description
1 polymer ?
#
loop_
_entity_poly.entity_id
_entity_poly.type
_entity_poly.pdbx_seq_one_letter_code
_entity_poly.pdbx_strand_id
1 'polypeptide(L)' 'MISETLVDLSRLQFAATALYHFLFVPLTLGLTFLLAIMESVYVMTGKQIYKDMVKYWGKLFGINFALGVTTGI' A
#
# COMPACT_ATOMS: atom_id res chain seq x y z
N MET A 1 -39.05 -7.59 3.91
CA MET A 1 -38.08 -7.62 5.02
C MET A 1 -36.77 -8.13 4.44
N ILE A 2 -35.63 -7.49 4.71
CA ILE A 2 -34.32 -8.03 4.31
C ILE A 2 -34.06 -9.29 5.12
N SER A 3 -33.52 -10.36 4.52
CA SER A 3 -33.21 -11.59 5.27
C SER A 3 -31.96 -11.40 6.13
N GLU A 4 -31.97 -11.95 7.35
CA GLU A 4 -30.81 -11.93 8.24
C GLU A 4 -29.56 -12.52 7.57
N THR A 5 -29.72 -13.61 6.81
CA THR A 5 -28.64 -14.22 6.04
C THR A 5 -28.01 -13.25 5.03
N LEU A 6 -28.80 -12.39 4.37
CA LEU A 6 -28.26 -11.39 3.46
C LEU A 6 -27.41 -10.37 4.21
N VAL A 7 -27.85 -9.94 5.40
CA VAL A 7 -27.10 -9.00 6.25
C VAL A 7 -25.76 -9.60 6.67
N ASP A 8 -25.77 -10.85 7.14
CA ASP A 8 -24.55 -11.51 7.62
C ASP A 8 -23.54 -11.77 6.48
N LEU A 9 -24.02 -12.21 5.31
CA LEU A 9 -23.15 -12.38 4.13
C LEU A 9 -22.58 -11.04 3.66
N SER A 10 -23.37 -9.97 3.67
CA SER A 10 -22.91 -8.63 3.31
C SER A 10 -21.82 -8.13 4.27
N ARG A 11 -21.97 -8.37 5.57
CA ARG A 11 -20.94 -8.04 6.58
C ARG A 11 -19.67 -8.82 6.37
N LEU A 12 -19.77 -10.13 6.11
CA LEU A 12 -18.62 -10.99 5.86
C LEU A 12 -17.87 -10.58 4.59
N GLN A 13 -18.60 -10.29 3.51
CA GLN A 13 -18.02 -9.80 2.26
C GLN A 13 -17.25 -8.49 2.50
N PHE A 14 -17.87 -7.52 3.19
CA PHE A 14 -17.22 -6.25 3.50
C PHE A 14 -15.98 -6.45 4.39
N ALA A 15 -16.08 -7.27 5.44
CA ALA A 15 -14.96 -7.56 6.34
C ALA A 15 -13.79 -8.18 5.57
N ALA A 16 -14.05 -9.15 4.69
CA ALA A 16 -13.02 -9.76 3.86
C ALA A 16 -12.34 -8.73 2.94
N THR A 17 -13.11 -7.95 2.19
CA THR A 17 -12.56 -6.93 1.29
C THR A 17 -11.74 -5.88 2.04
N ALA A 18 -12.26 -5.37 3.16
CA ALA A 18 -11.58 -4.38 4.00
C ALA A 18 -10.26 -4.93 4.57
N LEU A 19 -10.24 -6.18 5.05
CA LEU A 19 -9.03 -6.82 5.57
C LEU A 19 -7.98 -6.99 4.47
N TYR A 20 -8.36 -7.51 3.29
CA TYR A 20 -7.43 -7.68 2.18
C TYR A 20 -6.85 -6.34 1.72
N HIS A 21 -7.69 -5.31 1.58
CA HIS A 21 -7.24 -3.97 1.21
C HIS A 21 -6.25 -3.40 2.23
N PHE A 22 -6.55 -3.55 3.53
CA PHE A 22 -5.74 -2.99 4.61
C PHE A 22 -4.38 -3.69 4.80
N LEU A 23 -4.10 -4.80 4.12
CA LEU A 23 -2.75 -5.35 4.04
C LEU A 23 -1.81 -4.44 3.23
N PHE A 24 -2.33 -3.79 2.20
CA PHE A 24 -1.54 -2.99 1.25
C PHE A 24 -1.47 -1.50 1.63
N VAL A 25 -2.49 -0.98 2.31
CA VAL A 25 -2.59 0.42 2.73
C VAL A 25 -1.43 0.90 3.63
N PRO A 26 -1.14 0.26 4.79
CA PRO A 26 -0.11 0.74 5.70
C PRO A 26 1.28 0.66 5.08
N LEU A 27 1.53 -0.36 4.24
CA LEU A 27 2.81 -0.47 3.53
C LEU A 27 2.98 0.65 2.50
N THR A 28 1.93 1.03 1.78
CA THR A 28 1.94 2.17 0.86
C THR A 28 2.23 3.47 1.60
N LEU A 29 1.52 3.74 2.70
CA LEU A 29 1.69 4.96 3.50
C LEU A 29 3.11 5.04 4.08
N GLY A 30 3.61 3.96 4.68
CA GLY A 30 4.96 3.92 5.26
C GLY A 30 6.07 4.05 4.22
N LEU A 31 5.99 3.30 3.12
CA LEU A 31 7.00 3.34 2.06
C LEU A 31 7.04 4.70 1.35
N THR A 32 5.91 5.40 1.24
CA THR A 32 5.88 6.74 0.61
C THR A 32 6.83 7.70 1.35
N PHE A 33 6.73 7.77 2.68
CA PHE A 33 7.62 8.63 3.47
C PHE A 33 9.08 8.13 3.45
N LEU A 34 9.30 6.81 3.50
CA LEU A 34 10.66 6.26 3.42
C LEU A 34 11.33 6.56 2.08
N LEU A 35 10.61 6.44 0.96
CA LEU A 35 11.09 6.80 -0.37
C LEU A 35 11.40 8.30 -0.47
N ALA A 36 10.52 9.15 0.05
CA ALA A 36 10.74 10.60 0.09
C ALA A 36 11.99 10.97 0.90
N ILE A 37 12.21 10.32 2.06
CA ILE A 37 13.40 10.52 2.88
C ILE A 37 14.65 10.05 2.12
N MET A 38 14.65 8.83 1.58
CA MET A 38 15.80 8.29 0.84
C MET A 38 16.19 9.15 -0.37
N GLU A 39 15.21 9.63 -1.14
CA GLU A 39 15.46 10.53 -2.27
C GLU A 39 15.98 11.89 -1.80
N SER A 40 15.44 12.42 -0.71
CA SER A 40 15.94 13.67 -0.11
C SER A 40 17.40 13.53 0.33
N VAL A 41 17.76 12.43 1.00
CA VAL A 41 19.15 12.16 1.39
C VAL A 41 20.04 11.98 0.17
N TYR A 42 19.57 11.33 -0.90
CA TYR A 42 20.30 11.26 -2.16
C TYR A 42 20.60 12.65 -2.72
N VAL A 43 19.60 13.52 -2.84
CA VAL A 43 19.76 14.88 -3.38
C VAL A 43 20.69 15.72 -2.51
N MET A 44 20.62 15.58 -1.18
CA MET A 44 21.47 16.34 -0.24
C MET A 44 22.92 15.86 -0.21
N THR A 45 23.16 14.55 -0.37
CA THR A 45 24.50 13.96 -0.16
C THR A 45 25.22 13.54 -1.44
N GLY A 46 24.50 13.41 -2.55
CA GLY A 46 25.02 12.87 -3.81
C GLY A 46 25.42 11.39 -3.78
N LYS A 47 25.22 10.69 -2.65
CA LYS A 47 25.65 9.28 -2.51
C LYS A 47 24.73 8.35 -3.31
N GLN A 48 25.30 7.72 -4.33
CA GLN A 48 24.56 6.88 -5.30
C GLN A 48 23.74 5.74 -4.65
N ILE A 49 24.21 5.19 -3.52
CA ILE A 49 23.51 4.13 -2.78
C ILE A 49 22.05 4.50 -2.46
N TYR A 50 21.77 5.75 -2.07
CA TYR A 50 20.40 6.15 -1.72
C TYR A 50 19.48 6.18 -2.94
N LYS A 51 19.99 6.58 -4.11
CA LYS A 51 19.23 6.51 -5.37
C LYS A 51 18.92 5.06 -5.76
N ASP A 52 19.88 4.16 -5.56
CA ASP A 52 19.67 2.74 -5.84
C ASP A 52 18.64 2.13 -4.88
N MET A 53 18.66 2.54 -3.61
CA MET A 53 17.62 2.19 -2.62
C MET A 53 16.25 2.70 -3.03
N VAL A 54 16.10 3.97 -3.44
CA VAL A 54 14.82 4.53 -3.91
C VAL A 54 14.27 3.73 -5.09
N LYS A 55 15.11 3.39 -6.07
CA LYS A 55 14.69 2.59 -7.22
C LYS A 55 14.25 1.17 -6.85
N TYR A 56 14.99 0.52 -5.95
CA TYR A 56 14.66 -0.83 -5.50
C TYR A 56 13.34 -0.85 -4.72
N TRP A 57 13.24 -0.04 -3.67
CA TRP A 57 12.03 0.03 -2.85
C TRP A 57 10.84 0.62 -3.60
N GLY A 58 11.09 1.55 -4.53
CA GLY A 58 10.07 2.12 -5.41
C GLY A 58 9.42 1.09 -6.33
N LYS A 59 10.17 0.08 -6.78
CA LYS A 59 9.61 -1.04 -7.54
C LYS A 59 8.64 -1.87 -6.69
N LEU A 60 9.02 -2.19 -5.46
CA LEU A 60 8.17 -2.95 -4.53
C LEU A 60 6.94 -2.13 -4.12
N PHE A 61 7.11 -0.83 -3.89
CA PHE A 61 6.03 0.11 -3.67
C PHE A 61 5.04 0.09 -4.83
N GLY A 62 5.50 0.12 -6.08
CA GLY A 62 4.62 0.08 -7.26
C GLY A 62 3.75 -1.18 -7.32
N ILE A 63 4.31 -2.35 -6.99
CA ILE A 63 3.56 -3.62 -6.93
C ILE A 63 2.49 -3.55 -5.82
N ASN A 64 2.89 -3.13 -4.62
CA ASN A 64 1.99 -3.01 -3.48
C ASN A 64 0.87 -1.99 -3.74
N PHE A 65 1.21 -0.86 -4.35
CA PHE A 65 0.27 0.20 -4.70
C PHE A 65 -0.77 -0.29 -5.72
N ALA A 66 -0.36 -1.03 -6.75
CA ALA A 66 -1.29 -1.60 -7.73
C ALA A 66 -2.33 -2.52 -7.06
N LEU A 67 -1.90 -3.44 -6.19
CA LEU A 67 -2.81 -4.30 -5.43
C LEU A 67 -3.69 -3.52 -4.45
N GLY A 68 -3.13 -2.50 -3.80
CA GLY A 68 -3.88 -1.60 -2.92
C GLY A 68 -5.00 -0.87 -3.67
N VAL A 69 -4.72 -0.30 -4.84
CA VAL A 69 -5.73 0.38 -5.67
C VAL A 69 -6.81 -0.61 -6.10
N THR A 70 -6.44 -1.78 -6.63
CA THR A 70 -7.41 -2.77 -7.10
C THR A 70 -8.32 -3.29 -5.99
N THR A 71 -7.80 -3.51 -4.78
CA THR A 71 -8.59 -4.00 -3.64
C THR A 71 -9.43 -2.92 -2.96
N GLY A 72 -9.15 -1.64 -3.24
CA GLY A 72 -9.91 -0.51 -2.70
C GLY A 72 -11.11 -0.08 -3.56
N ILE A 73 -11.23 -0.64 -4.77
CA ILE A 73 -12.36 -0.47 -5.70
C ILE A 73 -13.39 -1.57 -5.43
#